data_AF-A0A924GH71-F1
#
_entry.id   AF-A0A924GH71-F1
#
_cell.length_a   1.000
_cell.length_b   1.000
_cell.length_c   1.000
_cell.angle_alpha   90.00
_cell.angle_beta   90.00
_cell.angle_gamma   90.00
#
_symmetry.space_group_name_H-M   'P 1'
#
loop_
_entity.id
_entity.type
_entity.pdbx_description
1 polymer ?
#
loop_
_entity_poly.entity_id
_entity_poly.type
_entity_poly.pdbx_seq_one_letter_code
_entity_poly.pdbx_strand_id
1 'polypeptide(L)'
;MSNNHATFIWSIADLLRGSFKGHQYGDIILPFTVLRRLDAVLTPTKQAVFAVVEQAAADGIPVRASLLRTKAGHRYSFWNESKFDLKTALGDSENLAANLLDYVTGFSENVKDIFDKYKISERIAELDEHGLLFLVIQKFAAVDLSPETVPNEEMGHIFEELIRKFAEASNETAGEHFTPRDVIELMVDILLAPESDTLAKANVVRSVYDPTAGTGGMLSVAEDHIRSANPTATLTLAGQEINPQSYAICKADMTVKGQSVDAIIFGDTLLDDGHANTTFSYCLS
;
A
#
# COMPACT_ATOMS: atom_id res chain seq x y z
N MET A 1 -17.87 -10.06 -3.50
CA MET A 1 -18.18 -9.02 -2.48
C MET A 1 -17.30 -7.78 -2.66
N SER A 2 -16.08 -7.93 -3.21
CA SER A 2 -15.18 -6.86 -3.70
C SER A 2 -15.84 -5.67 -4.40
N ASN A 3 -16.82 -5.94 -5.28
CA ASN A 3 -17.48 -4.92 -6.09
C ASN A 3 -18.15 -3.80 -5.27
N ASN A 4 -18.52 -4.05 -4.01
CA ASN A 4 -19.16 -3.04 -3.17
C ASN A 4 -18.15 -2.02 -2.59
N HIS A 5 -16.99 -2.48 -2.12
CA HIS A 5 -15.96 -1.59 -1.56
C HIS A 5 -15.32 -0.69 -2.63
N ALA A 6 -14.95 -1.25 -3.78
CA ALA A 6 -14.40 -0.45 -4.88
C ALA A 6 -15.41 0.59 -5.39
N THR A 7 -16.70 0.21 -5.50
CA THR A 7 -17.78 1.14 -5.87
C THR A 7 -17.99 2.22 -4.82
N PHE A 8 -17.93 1.87 -3.53
CA PHE A 8 -18.04 2.84 -2.45
C PHE A 8 -16.87 3.83 -2.48
N ILE A 9 -15.63 3.34 -2.57
CA ILE A 9 -14.44 4.20 -2.63
C ILE A 9 -14.49 5.09 -3.87
N TRP A 10 -14.90 4.54 -5.01
CA TRP A 10 -15.17 5.33 -6.21
C TRP A 10 -16.22 6.43 -5.98
N SER A 11 -17.28 6.16 -5.21
CA SER A 11 -18.30 7.17 -4.88
C SER A 11 -17.75 8.34 -4.05
N ILE A 12 -16.59 8.19 -3.40
CA ILE A 12 -15.89 9.30 -2.74
C ILE A 12 -15.39 10.30 -3.80
N ALA A 13 -14.97 9.82 -4.98
CA ALA A 13 -14.55 10.69 -6.09
C ALA A 13 -15.68 11.60 -6.59
N ASP A 14 -16.95 11.26 -6.35
CA ASP A 14 -18.07 12.14 -6.69
C ASP A 14 -18.05 13.46 -5.91
N LEU A 15 -17.45 13.48 -4.70
CA LEU A 15 -17.24 14.71 -3.92
C LEU A 15 -16.23 15.66 -4.59
N LEU A 16 -15.36 15.13 -5.45
CA LEU A 16 -14.30 15.89 -6.11
C LEU A 16 -14.79 16.59 -7.38
N ARG A 17 -15.97 16.20 -7.90
CA ARG A 17 -16.52 16.78 -9.13
C ARG A 17 -16.69 18.29 -9.00
N GLY A 18 -16.18 19.00 -10.00
CA GLY A 18 -16.26 20.46 -10.08
C GLY A 18 -15.08 21.19 -9.44
N SER A 19 -14.40 20.57 -8.45
CA SER A 19 -13.18 21.11 -7.85
C SER A 19 -11.92 20.54 -8.51
N PHE A 20 -11.96 19.28 -8.92
CA PHE A 20 -10.86 18.58 -9.60
C PHE A 20 -11.29 18.07 -10.99
N LYS A 21 -10.31 17.86 -11.87
CA LYS A 21 -10.52 17.19 -13.16
C LYS A 21 -10.54 15.67 -12.98
N GLY A 22 -11.24 14.96 -13.87
CA GLY A 22 -11.39 13.49 -13.79
C GLY A 22 -10.07 12.73 -13.68
N HIS A 23 -9.04 13.14 -14.42
CA HIS A 23 -7.71 12.52 -14.35
C HIS A 23 -7.00 12.74 -13.00
N GLN A 24 -7.38 13.74 -12.21
CA GLN A 24 -6.80 14.01 -10.90
C GLN A 24 -7.47 13.21 -9.77
N TYR A 25 -8.61 12.56 -10.03
CA TYR A 25 -9.33 11.85 -8.97
C TYR A 25 -8.50 10.70 -8.40
N GLY A 26 -7.73 9.99 -9.25
CA GLY A 26 -6.84 8.92 -8.81
C GLY A 26 -5.77 9.42 -7.84
N ASP A 27 -5.17 10.58 -8.15
CA ASP A 27 -4.14 11.23 -7.32
C ASP A 27 -4.62 11.59 -5.92
N ILE A 28 -5.93 11.78 -5.76
CA ILE A 28 -6.56 12.10 -4.47
C ILE A 28 -7.02 10.81 -3.78
N ILE A 29 -7.76 9.95 -4.48
CA ILE A 29 -8.44 8.80 -3.86
C ILE A 29 -7.46 7.68 -3.48
N LEU A 30 -6.47 7.37 -4.32
CA LEU A 30 -5.53 6.27 -4.06
C LEU A 30 -4.71 6.45 -2.77
N PRO A 31 -4.08 7.62 -2.50
CA PRO A 31 -3.35 7.83 -1.25
C PRO A 31 -4.21 7.63 0.00
N PHE A 32 -5.46 8.13 -0.01
CA PHE A 32 -6.36 7.99 1.15
C PHE A 32 -6.91 6.57 1.31
N THR A 33 -7.07 5.81 0.22
CA THR A 33 -7.35 4.37 0.30
C THR A 33 -6.21 3.62 0.98
N VAL A 34 -4.96 3.90 0.61
CA VAL A 34 -3.77 3.33 1.26
C VAL A 34 -3.72 3.74 2.73
N LEU A 35 -3.89 5.03 3.02
CA LEU A 35 -3.90 5.54 4.40
C LEU A 35 -4.97 4.82 5.23
N ARG A 36 -6.18 4.64 4.70
CA ARG A 36 -7.25 3.95 5.42
C ARG A 36 -6.95 2.47 5.67
N ARG A 37 -6.33 1.76 4.72
CA ARG A 37 -5.88 0.37 4.91
C ARG A 37 -4.85 0.27 6.03
N LEU A 38 -3.84 1.14 6.02
CA LEU A 38 -2.79 1.15 7.05
C LEU A 38 -3.34 1.56 8.43
N ASP A 39 -4.26 2.53 8.47
CA ASP A 39 -4.97 2.95 9.68
C ASP A 39 -5.78 1.81 10.31
N ALA A 40 -6.50 1.02 9.48
CA ALA A 40 -7.25 -0.15 9.95
C ALA A 40 -6.32 -1.23 10.53
N VAL A 41 -5.17 -1.47 9.91
CA VAL A 41 -4.14 -2.41 10.40
C VAL A 41 -3.58 -1.97 11.76
N LEU A 42 -3.35 -0.67 11.97
CA LEU A 42 -2.77 -0.14 13.21
C LEU A 42 -3.79 0.00 14.35
N THR A 43 -5.09 0.08 14.05
CA THR A 43 -6.15 0.35 15.04
C THR A 43 -5.99 -0.44 16.34
N PRO A 44 -5.70 -1.77 16.34
CA PRO A 44 -5.59 -2.54 17.58
C PRO A 44 -4.35 -2.21 18.44
N THR A 45 -3.32 -1.60 17.85
CA THR A 45 -1.97 -1.46 18.45
C THR A 45 -1.54 0.00 18.62
N LYS A 46 -2.26 0.92 17.99
CA LYS A 46 -1.97 2.36 17.93
C LYS A 46 -1.71 2.99 19.30
N GLN A 47 -2.62 2.76 20.25
CA GLN A 47 -2.50 3.32 21.60
C GLN A 47 -1.27 2.80 22.35
N ALA A 48 -0.92 1.52 22.16
CA ALA A 48 0.24 0.92 22.82
C ALA A 48 1.56 1.48 22.28
N VAL A 49 1.63 1.77 20.97
CA VAL A 49 2.78 2.43 20.34
C VAL A 49 2.88 3.88 20.83
N PHE A 50 1.78 4.63 20.78
CA PHE A 50 1.76 6.04 21.18
C PHE A 50 2.15 6.24 22.65
N ALA A 51 1.69 5.38 23.56
CA ALA A 51 2.08 5.47 24.97
C ALA A 51 3.60 5.35 25.19
N VAL A 52 4.31 4.59 24.36
CA VAL A 52 5.78 4.51 24.42
C VAL A 52 6.43 5.79 23.91
N VAL A 53 5.89 6.37 22.83
CA VAL A 53 6.37 7.64 22.27
C VAL A 53 6.17 8.77 23.27
N GLU A 54 4.98 8.86 23.87
CA GLU A 54 4.64 9.87 24.87
C GLU A 54 5.53 9.77 26.11
N GLN A 55 5.72 8.56 26.64
CA GLN A 55 6.59 8.34 27.80
C GLN A 55 8.04 8.72 27.50
N ALA A 56 8.58 8.29 26.35
CA ALA A 56 9.94 8.62 25.97
C ALA A 56 10.15 10.12 25.75
N ALA A 57 9.15 10.82 25.20
CA ALA A 57 9.16 12.27 25.08
C ALA A 57 9.16 12.95 26.46
N ALA A 58 8.36 12.47 27.41
CA ALA A 58 8.33 12.97 28.78
C ALA A 58 9.68 12.76 29.49
N ASP A 59 10.37 11.65 29.22
CA ASP A 59 11.67 11.33 29.78
C ASP A 59 12.85 11.99 29.03
N GLY A 60 12.60 12.64 27.88
CA GLY A 60 13.63 13.24 27.04
C GLY A 60 14.56 12.23 26.36
N ILE A 61 14.08 11.00 26.11
CA ILE A 61 14.86 9.89 25.57
C ILE A 61 14.41 9.58 24.13
N PRO A 62 15.33 9.35 23.18
CA PRO A 62 14.97 8.93 21.83
C PRO A 62 14.37 7.51 21.84
N VAL A 63 13.24 7.32 21.16
CA VAL A 63 12.64 6.00 20.98
C VAL A 63 13.42 5.21 19.93
N ARG A 64 13.72 3.95 20.22
CA ARG A 64 14.33 3.04 19.24
C ARG A 64 13.25 2.40 18.36
N ALA A 65 13.46 2.40 17.04
CA ALA A 65 12.59 1.73 16.07
C ALA A 65 12.28 0.26 16.44
N SER A 66 13.26 -0.47 16.98
CA SER A 66 13.07 -1.85 17.43
C SER A 66 12.01 -1.99 18.53
N LEU A 67 11.94 -1.03 19.45
CA LEU A 67 10.95 -1.02 20.53
C LEU A 67 9.55 -0.74 19.98
N LEU A 68 9.43 0.23 19.07
CA LEU A 68 8.17 0.57 18.41
C LEU A 68 7.64 -0.61 17.61
N ARG A 69 8.51 -1.30 16.85
CA ARG A 69 8.16 -2.53 16.14
C ARG A 69 7.68 -3.64 17.09
N THR A 70 8.35 -3.83 18.22
CA THR A 70 7.91 -4.81 19.23
C THR A 70 6.55 -4.43 19.82
N LYS A 71 6.29 -3.15 20.05
CA LYS A 71 5.04 -2.65 20.62
C LYS A 71 3.87 -2.66 19.64
N ALA A 72 4.15 -2.40 18.36
CA ALA A 72 3.18 -2.58 17.29
C ALA A 72 2.69 -4.03 17.26
N GLY A 73 3.53 -5.01 17.62
CA GLY A 73 3.07 -6.36 18.00
C GLY A 73 2.39 -7.15 16.89
N HIS A 74 2.42 -6.66 15.65
CA HIS A 74 1.84 -7.29 14.47
C HIS A 74 2.92 -7.76 13.51
N ARG A 75 2.55 -8.63 12.55
CA ARG A 75 3.48 -9.21 11.58
C ARG A 75 4.07 -8.19 10.58
N TYR A 76 3.43 -7.04 10.43
CA TYR A 76 3.85 -6.01 9.47
C TYR A 76 5.02 -5.18 10.01
N SER A 77 5.88 -4.70 9.10
CA SER A 77 7.09 -3.95 9.46
C SER A 77 6.87 -2.43 9.39
N PHE A 78 5.85 -1.92 10.05
CA PHE A 78 5.58 -0.48 10.14
C PHE A 78 4.91 -0.11 11.48
N TRP A 79 4.88 1.18 11.81
CA TRP A 79 4.17 1.71 12.98
C TRP A 79 3.79 3.17 12.73
N ASN A 80 3.08 3.79 13.68
CA ASN A 80 2.80 5.22 13.64
C ASN A 80 2.92 5.84 15.04
N GLU A 81 3.67 6.93 15.13
CA GLU A 81 4.08 7.64 16.34
C GLU A 81 3.16 8.81 16.71
N SER A 82 2.29 9.26 15.80
CA SER A 82 1.35 10.35 16.04
C SER A 82 0.37 10.02 17.18
N LYS A 83 -0.15 11.04 17.85
CA LYS A 83 -1.28 10.87 18.78
C LYS A 83 -2.61 10.65 18.05
N PHE A 84 -2.64 10.96 16.76
CA PHE A 84 -3.82 10.85 15.93
C PHE A 84 -3.88 9.52 15.17
N ASP A 85 -5.11 9.18 14.80
CA ASP A 85 -5.54 8.23 13.78
C ASP A 85 -6.59 8.96 12.92
N LEU A 86 -7.13 8.31 11.88
CA LEU A 86 -8.13 8.97 11.02
C LEU A 86 -9.38 9.44 11.80
N LYS A 87 -9.81 8.72 12.82
CA LYS A 87 -11.04 9.03 13.57
C LYS A 87 -10.83 10.17 14.56
N THR A 88 -9.71 10.19 15.24
CA THR A 88 -9.33 11.22 16.21
C THR A 88 -8.93 12.52 15.52
N ALA A 89 -8.29 12.47 14.36
CA ALA A 89 -8.04 13.65 13.53
C ALA A 89 -9.35 14.35 13.13
N LEU A 90 -10.39 13.57 12.76
CA LEU A 90 -11.74 14.08 12.47
C LEU A 90 -12.45 14.69 13.67
N GLY A 91 -12.03 14.37 14.90
CA GLY A 91 -12.63 14.89 16.13
C GLY A 91 -12.42 16.39 16.34
N ASP A 92 -11.42 16.98 15.67
CA ASP A 92 -11.13 18.40 15.68
C ASP A 92 -11.12 18.92 14.23
N SER A 93 -12.32 19.25 13.74
CA SER A 93 -12.51 19.67 12.35
C SER A 93 -11.84 21.00 12.02
N GLU A 94 -11.61 21.88 13.01
CA GLU A 94 -10.94 23.17 12.80
C GLU A 94 -9.45 23.00 12.48
N ASN A 95 -8.82 21.95 13.02
CA ASN A 95 -7.40 21.65 12.80
C ASN A 95 -7.17 20.37 11.99
N LEU A 96 -8.17 19.91 11.23
CA LEU A 96 -8.13 18.62 10.55
C LEU A 96 -6.90 18.44 9.66
N ALA A 97 -6.56 19.44 8.83
CA ALA A 97 -5.40 19.37 7.94
C ALA A 97 -4.09 19.18 8.72
N ALA A 98 -3.90 19.94 9.80
CA ALA A 98 -2.72 19.83 10.66
C ALA A 98 -2.65 18.47 11.38
N ASN A 99 -3.79 17.99 11.89
CA ASN A 99 -3.87 16.70 12.58
C ASN A 99 -3.60 15.53 11.63
N LEU A 100 -4.08 15.59 10.39
CA LEU A 100 -3.80 14.58 9.37
C LEU A 100 -2.35 14.63 8.91
N LEU A 101 -1.75 15.82 8.80
CA LEU A 101 -0.34 15.94 8.46
C LEU A 101 0.55 15.34 9.56
N ASP A 102 0.25 15.60 10.83
CA ASP A 102 0.91 14.95 11.96
C ASP A 102 0.74 13.42 11.89
N TYR A 103 -0.47 12.95 11.57
CA TYR A 103 -0.72 11.52 11.42
C TYR A 103 0.11 10.88 10.31
N VAL A 104 0.09 11.45 9.10
CA VAL A 104 0.84 10.94 7.93
C VAL A 104 2.35 10.98 8.19
N THR A 105 2.86 12.06 8.77
CA THR A 105 4.30 12.23 9.02
C THR A 105 4.77 11.41 10.23
N GLY A 106 3.85 10.92 11.06
CA GLY A 106 4.14 10.03 12.19
C GLY A 106 4.36 8.56 11.81
N PHE A 107 4.14 8.14 10.56
CA PHE A 107 4.41 6.76 10.14
C PHE A 107 5.92 6.43 10.15
N SER A 108 6.29 5.15 10.15
CA SER A 108 7.68 4.73 9.93
C SER A 108 8.19 5.07 8.51
N GLU A 109 9.49 5.25 8.35
CA GLU A 109 10.14 5.74 7.11
C GLU A 109 9.70 5.01 5.83
N ASN A 110 9.56 3.68 5.89
CA ASN A 110 9.08 2.88 4.75
C ASN A 110 7.68 3.26 4.27
N VAL A 111 6.80 3.67 5.18
CA VAL A 111 5.45 4.12 4.86
C VAL A 111 5.41 5.62 4.53
N LYS A 112 6.28 6.44 5.14
CA LYS A 112 6.42 7.85 4.72
C LYS A 112 6.82 7.96 3.26
N ASP A 113 7.75 7.13 2.81
CA ASP A 113 8.16 7.12 1.40
C ASP A 113 6.97 6.83 0.46
N ILE A 114 6.05 5.92 0.82
CA ILE A 114 4.81 5.70 0.05
C ILE A 114 4.01 6.99 -0.07
N PHE A 115 3.80 7.69 1.05
CA PHE A 115 3.03 8.93 1.10
C PHE A 115 3.71 10.11 0.41
N ASP A 116 5.04 10.17 0.42
CA ASP A 116 5.83 11.17 -0.29
C ASP A 116 5.70 10.99 -1.81
N LYS A 117 5.71 9.75 -2.31
CA LYS A 117 5.48 9.46 -3.73
C LYS A 117 4.07 9.84 -4.18
N TYR A 118 3.10 9.73 -3.29
CA TYR A 118 1.74 10.24 -3.51
C TYR A 118 1.57 11.74 -3.29
N LYS A 119 2.57 12.41 -2.72
CA LYS A 119 2.50 13.81 -2.31
C LYS A 119 1.28 14.09 -1.42
N ILE A 120 0.97 13.19 -0.51
CA ILE A 120 -0.30 13.23 0.25
C ILE A 120 -0.46 14.54 1.04
N SER A 121 0.64 15.17 1.50
CA SER A 121 0.60 16.48 2.17
C SER A 121 0.05 17.58 1.25
N GLU A 122 0.42 17.57 -0.04
CA GLU A 122 -0.15 18.47 -1.04
C GLU A 122 -1.64 18.17 -1.24
N ARG A 123 -2.02 16.89 -1.30
CA ARG A 123 -3.43 16.46 -1.45
C ARG A 123 -4.30 16.86 -0.26
N ILE A 124 -3.77 16.80 0.95
CA ILE A 124 -4.45 17.29 2.16
C ILE A 124 -4.69 18.79 2.03
N ALA A 125 -3.68 19.57 1.65
CA ALA A 125 -3.79 21.02 1.50
C ALA A 125 -4.79 21.41 0.39
N GLU A 126 -4.73 20.77 -0.78
CA GLU A 126 -5.66 21.00 -1.89
C GLU A 126 -7.11 20.72 -1.46
N LEU A 127 -7.36 19.60 -0.79
CA LEU A 127 -8.70 19.26 -0.29
C LEU A 127 -9.22 20.25 0.76
N ASP A 128 -8.33 20.77 1.61
CA ASP A 128 -8.68 21.75 2.64
C ASP A 128 -9.05 23.10 2.02
N GLU A 129 -8.26 23.56 1.05
CA GLU A 129 -8.51 24.80 0.30
C GLU A 129 -9.87 24.75 -0.43
N HIS A 130 -10.24 23.58 -0.94
CA HIS A 130 -11.54 23.36 -1.58
C HIS A 130 -12.69 23.09 -0.58
N GLY A 131 -12.45 23.05 0.73
CA GLY A 131 -13.46 22.74 1.75
C GLY A 131 -14.00 21.30 1.68
N LEU A 132 -13.24 20.39 1.06
CA LEU A 132 -13.62 18.99 0.82
C LEU A 132 -12.96 18.02 1.80
N LEU A 133 -11.88 18.42 2.49
CA LEU A 133 -11.08 17.54 3.33
C LEU A 133 -11.92 16.78 4.35
N PHE A 134 -12.76 17.47 5.13
CA PHE A 134 -13.61 16.84 6.13
C PHE A 134 -14.54 15.77 5.52
N LEU A 135 -15.19 16.07 4.39
CA LEU A 135 -16.14 15.17 3.75
C LEU A 135 -15.46 13.91 3.21
N VAL A 136 -14.29 14.08 2.59
CA VAL A 136 -13.49 12.96 2.04
C VAL A 136 -13.02 12.06 3.18
N ILE A 137 -12.41 12.63 4.22
CA ILE A 137 -11.84 11.86 5.33
C ILE A 137 -12.94 11.20 6.16
N GLN A 138 -14.10 11.85 6.35
CA GLN A 138 -15.26 11.24 6.98
C GLN A 138 -15.73 9.98 6.24
N LYS A 139 -15.78 10.01 4.90
CA LYS A 139 -16.16 8.82 4.10
C LYS A 139 -15.14 7.70 4.23
N PHE A 140 -13.83 8.01 4.19
CA PHE A 140 -12.79 6.98 4.37
C PHE A 140 -12.82 6.37 5.77
N ALA A 141 -13.00 7.17 6.82
CA ALA A 141 -13.08 6.69 8.20
C ALA A 141 -14.29 5.77 8.45
N ALA A 142 -15.33 5.85 7.61
CA ALA A 142 -16.53 5.01 7.70
C ALA A 142 -16.38 3.63 7.05
N VAL A 143 -15.36 3.41 6.22
CA VAL A 143 -15.11 2.11 5.58
C VAL A 143 -14.21 1.26 6.45
N ASP A 144 -14.52 -0.02 6.62
CA ASP A 144 -13.59 -0.96 7.23
C ASP A 144 -12.75 -1.65 6.15
N LEU A 145 -11.48 -1.25 6.07
CA LEU A 145 -10.48 -1.88 5.23
C LEU A 145 -9.47 -2.66 6.09
N SER A 146 -9.87 -3.24 7.22
CA SER A 146 -9.01 -4.14 7.99
C SER A 146 -8.73 -5.45 7.25
N PRO A 147 -7.59 -6.13 7.46
CA PRO A 147 -7.30 -7.44 6.87
C PRO A 147 -8.34 -8.52 7.21
N GLU A 148 -9.05 -8.36 8.33
CA GLU A 148 -10.12 -9.25 8.78
C GLU A 148 -11.40 -9.09 7.94
N THR A 149 -11.76 -7.84 7.58
CA THR A 149 -12.96 -7.53 6.79
C THR A 149 -12.69 -7.59 5.28
N VAL A 150 -11.52 -7.13 4.86
CA VAL A 150 -11.05 -7.11 3.47
C VAL A 150 -9.71 -7.84 3.40
N PRO A 151 -9.69 -9.13 2.99
CA PRO A 151 -8.45 -9.89 2.79
C PRO A 151 -7.50 -9.20 1.80
N ASN A 152 -6.20 -9.52 1.86
CA ASN A 152 -5.21 -8.87 1.01
C ASN A 152 -5.48 -9.07 -0.49
N GLU A 153 -5.96 -10.25 -0.89
CA GLU A 153 -6.39 -10.53 -2.27
C GLU A 153 -7.53 -9.61 -2.70
N GLU A 154 -8.58 -9.47 -1.86
CA GLU A 154 -9.69 -8.56 -2.13
C GLU A 154 -9.23 -7.09 -2.19
N MET A 155 -8.27 -6.70 -1.35
CA MET A 155 -7.68 -5.36 -1.37
C MET A 155 -6.92 -5.10 -2.69
N GLY A 156 -6.18 -6.09 -3.19
CA GLY A 156 -5.54 -6.04 -4.49
C GLY A 156 -6.56 -5.74 -5.59
N HIS A 157 -7.65 -6.50 -5.64
CA HIS A 157 -8.74 -6.27 -6.61
C HIS A 157 -9.40 -4.89 -6.47
N ILE A 158 -9.53 -4.37 -5.24
CA ILE A 158 -10.05 -3.01 -5.04
C ILE A 158 -9.11 -1.98 -5.67
N PHE A 159 -7.79 -2.09 -5.48
CA PHE A 159 -6.84 -1.18 -6.11
C PHE A 159 -6.85 -1.30 -7.64
N GLU A 160 -6.84 -2.51 -8.17
CA GLU A 160 -6.93 -2.77 -9.62
C GLU A 160 -8.18 -2.11 -10.22
N GLU A 161 -9.35 -2.31 -9.61
CA GLU A 161 -10.60 -1.73 -10.08
C GLU A 161 -10.64 -0.19 -9.96
N LEU A 162 -10.05 0.38 -8.91
CA LEU A 162 -9.95 1.83 -8.74
C LEU A 162 -9.07 2.43 -9.84
N ILE A 163 -7.89 1.86 -10.07
CA ILE A 163 -6.95 2.31 -11.10
C ILE A 163 -7.60 2.21 -12.48
N ARG A 164 -8.25 1.08 -12.79
CA ARG A 164 -8.98 0.87 -14.05
C ARG A 164 -10.03 1.98 -14.26
N LYS A 165 -10.84 2.27 -13.24
CA LYS A 165 -11.87 3.32 -13.32
C LYS A 165 -11.26 4.72 -13.49
N PHE A 166 -10.12 5.02 -12.86
CA PHE A 166 -9.44 6.30 -13.03
C PHE A 166 -8.84 6.44 -14.42
N ALA A 167 -8.22 5.39 -14.96
CA ALA A 167 -7.70 5.36 -16.34
C ALA A 167 -8.83 5.55 -17.38
N GLU A 168 -9.97 4.88 -17.18
CA GLU A 168 -11.16 5.07 -18.03
C GLU A 168 -11.71 6.50 -17.96
N ALA A 169 -11.60 7.15 -16.79
CA ALA A 169 -12.05 8.53 -16.59
C ALA A 169 -11.06 9.58 -17.11
N SER A 170 -9.76 9.27 -17.20
CA SER A 170 -8.73 10.18 -17.72
C SER A 170 -8.63 10.20 -19.25
N ASN A 171 -9.32 9.28 -19.95
CA ASN A 171 -9.25 9.12 -21.41
C ASN A 171 -7.81 8.84 -21.92
N GLU A 172 -6.92 8.43 -21.00
CA GLU A 172 -5.59 7.89 -21.31
C GLU A 172 -5.75 6.44 -21.76
N THR A 173 -4.83 5.95 -22.59
CA THR A 173 -4.88 4.58 -23.13
C THR A 173 -4.77 3.56 -22.00
N ALA A 174 -5.90 2.97 -21.60
CA ALA A 174 -6.01 1.96 -20.54
C ALA A 174 -5.09 0.72 -20.71
N GLY A 175 -4.49 0.53 -21.90
CA GLY A 175 -3.60 -0.59 -22.20
C GLY A 175 -2.15 -0.45 -21.72
N GLU A 176 -1.72 0.70 -21.22
CA GLU A 176 -0.31 0.93 -20.84
C GLU A 176 -0.01 0.70 -19.34
N HIS A 177 -1.03 0.40 -18.51
CA HIS A 177 -0.87 0.47 -17.05
C HIS A 177 -1.20 -0.82 -16.28
N PHE A 178 -1.79 -1.84 -16.91
CA PHE A 178 -2.18 -3.04 -16.17
C PHE A 178 -2.17 -4.32 -17.03
N THR A 179 -1.59 -5.38 -16.45
CA THR A 179 -1.68 -6.74 -16.98
C THR A 179 -2.89 -7.44 -16.35
N PRO A 180 -3.90 -7.88 -17.13
CA PRO A 180 -5.07 -8.56 -16.57
C PRO A 180 -4.67 -9.75 -15.69
N ARG A 181 -5.38 -9.95 -14.58
CA ARG A 181 -5.08 -11.01 -13.58
C ARG A 181 -4.94 -12.40 -14.21
N ASP A 182 -5.86 -12.77 -15.10
CA ASP A 182 -5.85 -14.05 -15.82
C ASP A 182 -4.55 -14.25 -16.65
N VAL A 183 -3.99 -13.16 -17.19
CA VAL A 183 -2.74 -13.21 -17.95
C VAL A 183 -1.57 -13.42 -16.99
N ILE A 184 -1.57 -12.73 -15.84
CA ILE A 184 -0.54 -12.91 -14.81
C ILE A 184 -0.56 -14.35 -14.27
N GLU A 185 -1.75 -14.89 -13.99
CA GLU A 185 -1.91 -16.27 -13.51
C GLU A 185 -1.34 -17.27 -14.51
N LEU A 186 -1.66 -17.12 -15.81
CA LEU A 186 -1.09 -17.95 -16.85
C LEU A 186 0.45 -17.86 -16.92
N MET A 187 1.01 -16.65 -16.80
CA MET A 187 2.46 -16.45 -16.80
C MET A 187 3.13 -17.15 -15.61
N VAL A 188 2.53 -17.04 -14.43
CA VAL A 188 2.99 -17.70 -13.20
C VAL A 188 2.89 -19.21 -13.31
N ASP A 189 1.78 -19.75 -13.84
CA ASP A 189 1.61 -21.18 -14.08
C ASP A 189 2.73 -21.74 -14.97
N ILE A 190 3.01 -21.06 -16.08
CA ILE A 190 4.08 -21.45 -17.02
C ILE A 190 5.45 -21.39 -16.33
N LEU A 191 5.71 -20.34 -15.56
CA LEU A 191 6.97 -20.11 -14.87
C LEU A 191 7.28 -21.18 -13.81
N LEU A 192 6.25 -21.61 -13.06
CA LEU A 192 6.40 -22.53 -11.94
C LEU A 192 6.25 -24.00 -12.33
N ALA A 193 5.56 -24.30 -13.44
CA ALA A 193 5.30 -25.67 -13.89
C ALA A 193 6.52 -26.61 -13.87
N PRO A 194 7.73 -26.21 -14.33
CA PRO A 194 8.90 -27.08 -14.33
C PRO A 194 9.40 -27.46 -12.93
N GLU A 195 9.12 -26.64 -11.91
CA GLU A 195 9.61 -26.83 -10.55
C GLU A 195 8.53 -27.26 -9.55
N SER A 196 7.33 -27.62 -10.02
CA SER A 196 6.18 -27.99 -9.18
C SER A 196 6.53 -28.98 -8.07
N ASP A 197 7.26 -30.06 -8.40
CA ASP A 197 7.68 -31.09 -7.44
C ASP A 197 8.67 -30.59 -6.39
N THR A 198 9.51 -29.61 -6.76
CA THR A 198 10.49 -29.02 -5.85
C THR A 198 9.82 -27.99 -4.94
N LEU A 199 8.90 -27.20 -5.49
CA LEU A 199 8.10 -26.23 -4.74
C LEU A 199 7.20 -26.90 -3.70
N ALA A 200 6.72 -28.13 -3.95
CA ALA A 200 5.92 -28.90 -2.99
C ALA A 200 6.69 -29.39 -1.75
N LYS A 201 8.03 -29.30 -1.72
CA LYS A 201 8.84 -29.75 -0.58
C LYS A 201 8.72 -28.79 0.60
N ALA A 202 8.77 -29.30 1.82
CA ALA A 202 8.70 -28.47 3.02
C ALA A 202 9.89 -27.49 3.12
N ASN A 203 9.65 -26.29 3.65
CA ASN A 203 10.66 -25.26 3.96
C ASN A 203 11.48 -24.79 2.75
N VAL A 204 10.86 -24.73 1.57
CA VAL A 204 11.48 -24.18 0.37
C VAL A 204 11.65 -22.68 0.50
N VAL A 205 12.84 -22.18 0.16
CA VAL A 205 13.13 -20.75 0.05
C VAL A 205 13.18 -20.38 -1.42
N ARG A 206 12.43 -19.35 -1.83
CA ARG A 206 12.41 -18.82 -3.19
C ARG A 206 12.38 -17.30 -3.19
N SER A 207 12.94 -16.72 -4.24
CA SER A 207 12.90 -15.29 -4.50
C SER A 207 12.30 -15.01 -5.87
N VAL A 208 11.41 -14.02 -5.93
CA VAL A 208 10.70 -13.60 -7.15
C VAL A 208 11.04 -12.14 -7.41
N TYR A 209 11.41 -11.82 -8.65
CA TYR A 209 11.75 -10.46 -9.06
C TYR A 209 10.95 -9.99 -10.27
N ASP A 210 10.49 -8.74 -10.20
CA ASP A 210 9.87 -8.04 -11.30
C ASP A 210 10.57 -6.67 -11.53
N PRO A 211 11.35 -6.50 -12.62
CA PRO A 211 12.08 -5.27 -12.90
C PRO A 211 11.18 -4.08 -13.29
N THR A 212 9.91 -4.33 -13.60
CA THR A 212 8.90 -3.32 -13.95
C THR A 212 7.61 -3.63 -13.20
N ALA A 213 7.72 -3.64 -11.87
CA ALA A 213 6.73 -4.19 -10.96
C ALA A 213 5.33 -3.57 -11.09
N GLY A 214 5.21 -2.37 -11.65
CA GLY A 214 3.96 -1.66 -11.73
C GLY A 214 3.34 -1.53 -10.35
N THR A 215 2.10 -2.00 -10.22
CA THR A 215 1.36 -2.01 -8.94
C THR A 215 1.66 -3.24 -8.08
N GLY A 216 2.57 -4.12 -8.50
CA GLY A 216 2.97 -5.35 -7.80
C GLY A 216 2.13 -6.59 -8.13
N GLY A 217 1.23 -6.52 -9.12
CA GLY A 217 0.31 -7.61 -9.46
C GLY A 217 1.00 -8.95 -9.72
N MET A 218 2.10 -8.93 -10.48
CA MET A 218 2.87 -10.15 -10.80
C MET A 218 3.51 -10.79 -9.56
N LEU A 219 4.17 -9.97 -8.73
CA LEU A 219 4.76 -10.41 -7.47
C LEU A 219 3.70 -11.02 -6.53
N SER A 220 2.53 -10.38 -6.47
CA SER A 220 1.40 -10.78 -5.65
C SER A 220 0.81 -12.12 -6.08
N VAL A 221 0.55 -12.30 -7.37
CA VAL A 221 0.06 -13.59 -7.91
C VAL A 221 1.08 -14.70 -7.70
N ALA A 222 2.36 -14.44 -7.96
CA ALA A 222 3.41 -15.42 -7.75
C ALA A 222 3.49 -15.89 -6.29
N GLU A 223 3.40 -14.96 -5.32
CA GLU A 223 3.33 -15.31 -3.90
C GLU A 223 2.10 -16.17 -3.59
N ASP A 224 0.92 -15.73 -4.01
CA ASP A 224 -0.34 -16.42 -3.72
C ASP A 224 -0.32 -17.85 -4.29
N HIS A 225 0.18 -18.01 -5.52
CA HIS A 225 0.30 -19.31 -6.18
C HIS A 225 1.28 -20.24 -5.45
N ILE A 226 2.48 -19.76 -5.13
CA ILE A 226 3.49 -20.57 -4.44
C ILE A 226 3.02 -20.93 -3.02
N ARG A 227 2.40 -20.01 -2.29
CA ARG A 227 1.87 -20.29 -0.93
C ARG A 227 0.69 -21.26 -0.96
N SER A 228 -0.15 -21.19 -1.98
CA SER A 228 -1.26 -22.14 -2.15
C SER A 228 -0.75 -23.57 -2.40
N ALA A 229 0.32 -23.72 -3.18
CA ALA A 229 0.98 -25.00 -3.38
C ALA A 229 1.81 -25.45 -2.16
N ASN A 230 2.42 -24.51 -1.44
CA ASN A 230 3.27 -24.78 -0.28
C ASN A 230 3.13 -23.70 0.80
N PRO A 231 2.26 -23.91 1.81
CA PRO A 231 2.06 -22.94 2.89
C PRO A 231 3.29 -22.69 3.76
N THR A 232 4.29 -23.58 3.71
CA THR A 232 5.54 -23.47 4.48
C THR A 232 6.68 -22.80 3.72
N ALA A 233 6.44 -22.40 2.47
CA ALA A 233 7.45 -21.71 1.67
C ALA A 233 7.80 -20.35 2.27
N THR A 234 9.11 -20.05 2.27
CA THR A 234 9.63 -18.71 2.59
C THR A 234 9.92 -17.99 1.28
N LEU A 235 9.23 -16.88 1.05
CA LEU A 235 9.33 -16.10 -0.18
C LEU A 235 9.94 -14.73 0.11
N THR A 236 10.78 -14.27 -0.80
CA THR A 236 11.25 -12.89 -0.86
C THR A 236 10.83 -12.31 -2.19
N LEU A 237 10.07 -11.22 -2.14
CA LEU A 237 9.63 -10.50 -3.33
C LEU A 237 10.51 -9.27 -3.51
N ALA A 238 10.95 -9.03 -4.73
CA ALA A 238 11.72 -7.87 -5.11
C ALA A 238 11.10 -7.24 -6.35
N GLY A 239 11.15 -5.92 -6.43
CA GLY A 239 10.58 -5.20 -7.56
C GLY A 239 11.28 -3.88 -7.82
N GLN A 240 11.15 -3.37 -9.03
CA GLN A 240 11.55 -2.03 -9.38
C GLN A 240 10.47 -1.34 -10.23
N GLU A 241 10.22 -0.06 -9.98
CA GLU A 241 9.20 0.70 -10.71
C GLU A 241 9.59 2.18 -10.84
N ILE A 242 9.42 2.73 -12.03
CA ILE A 242 9.79 4.11 -12.38
C ILE A 242 8.66 5.10 -12.10
N ASN A 243 7.40 4.67 -12.18
CA ASN A 243 6.23 5.48 -11.90
C ASN A 243 6.02 5.61 -10.37
N PRO A 244 6.02 6.84 -9.81
CA PRO A 244 5.88 7.04 -8.37
C PRO A 244 4.61 6.46 -7.76
N GLN A 245 3.48 6.53 -8.47
CA GLN A 245 2.20 6.06 -7.96
C GLN A 245 2.13 4.54 -7.98
N SER A 246 2.49 3.91 -9.10
CA SER A 246 2.57 2.45 -9.21
C SER A 246 3.51 1.87 -8.15
N TYR A 247 4.69 2.48 -7.97
CA TYR A 247 5.63 2.15 -6.92
C TYR A 247 4.99 2.20 -5.52
N ALA A 248 4.28 3.29 -5.22
CA ALA A 248 3.64 3.48 -3.92
C ALA A 248 2.54 2.44 -3.66
N ILE A 249 1.77 2.04 -4.69
CA ILE A 249 0.79 0.94 -4.60
C ILE A 249 1.49 -0.39 -4.32
N CYS A 250 2.51 -0.72 -5.10
CA CYS A 250 3.29 -1.94 -4.94
C CYS A 250 3.87 -2.03 -3.52
N LYS A 251 4.54 -0.98 -3.05
CA LYS A 251 5.16 -0.94 -1.73
C LYS A 251 4.12 -1.01 -0.60
N ALA A 252 2.95 -0.38 -0.77
CA ALA A 252 1.86 -0.47 0.19
C ALA A 252 1.33 -1.91 0.31
N ASP A 253 1.09 -2.59 -0.82
CA ASP A 253 0.64 -3.98 -0.83
C ASP A 253 1.66 -4.89 -0.15
N MET A 254 2.94 -4.77 -0.48
CA MET A 254 4.02 -5.53 0.15
C MET A 254 4.12 -5.28 1.67
N THR A 255 3.92 -4.03 2.10
CA THR A 255 3.88 -3.66 3.53
C THR A 255 2.78 -4.43 4.27
N VAL A 256 1.59 -4.49 3.68
CA VAL A 256 0.38 -5.12 4.26
C VAL A 256 0.38 -6.65 4.06
N LYS A 257 1.25 -7.18 3.21
CA LYS A 257 1.56 -8.62 3.14
C LYS A 257 2.64 -9.04 4.15
N GLY A 258 3.30 -8.09 4.80
CA GLY A 258 4.39 -8.37 5.74
C GLY A 258 5.69 -8.77 5.05
N GLN A 259 5.83 -8.43 3.77
CA GLN A 259 7.03 -8.67 2.98
C GLN A 259 8.12 -7.67 3.31
N SER A 260 9.35 -7.96 2.87
CA SER A 260 10.44 -7.00 2.94
C SER A 260 10.20 -5.90 1.90
N VAL A 261 9.87 -4.70 2.38
CA VAL A 261 9.55 -3.53 1.54
C VAL A 261 10.78 -2.84 0.98
N ASP A 262 11.96 -3.09 1.55
CA ASP A 262 13.23 -2.53 1.11
C ASP A 262 13.66 -3.10 -0.25
N ALA A 263 13.10 -4.24 -0.64
CA ALA A 263 13.31 -4.86 -1.94
C ALA A 263 12.41 -4.27 -3.05
N ILE A 264 11.54 -3.31 -2.74
CA ILE A 264 10.76 -2.57 -3.74
C ILE A 264 11.43 -1.21 -3.96
N ILE A 265 12.06 -1.06 -5.13
CA ILE A 265 12.93 0.07 -5.45
C ILE A 265 12.26 1.02 -6.44
N PHE A 266 12.36 2.31 -6.17
CA PHE A 266 11.88 3.35 -7.07
C PHE A 266 13.03 3.78 -7.99
N GLY A 267 12.83 3.71 -9.30
CA GLY A 267 13.82 4.18 -10.27
C GLY A 267 13.73 3.48 -11.62
N ASP A 268 14.47 4.00 -12.59
CA ASP A 268 14.59 3.41 -13.93
C ASP A 268 15.47 2.15 -13.87
N THR A 269 14.92 0.99 -14.19
CA THR A 269 15.63 -0.30 -14.12
C THR A 269 16.81 -0.40 -15.10
N LEU A 270 16.80 0.36 -16.20
CA LEU A 270 17.87 0.33 -17.20
C LEU A 270 19.01 1.29 -16.85
N LEU A 271 18.70 2.44 -16.27
CA LEU A 271 19.71 3.45 -15.88
C LEU A 271 20.29 3.20 -14.50
N ASP A 272 19.44 2.82 -13.55
CA ASP A 272 19.75 2.67 -12.14
C ASP A 272 19.22 1.31 -11.64
N ASP A 273 19.91 0.22 -11.99
CA ASP A 273 19.54 -1.13 -11.54
C ASP A 273 19.59 -1.22 -10.01
N GLY A 274 18.41 -1.25 -9.39
CA GLY A 274 18.24 -1.29 -7.94
C GLY A 274 18.65 -2.62 -7.31
N HIS A 275 18.70 -3.69 -8.11
CA HIS A 275 19.00 -5.04 -7.65
C HIS A 275 20.30 -5.59 -8.26
N ALA A 276 21.19 -4.70 -8.70
CA ALA A 276 22.45 -5.06 -9.35
C ALA A 276 23.24 -6.11 -8.56
N ASN A 277 23.71 -7.14 -9.28
CA ASN A 277 24.43 -8.29 -8.71
C ASN A 277 23.60 -9.20 -7.79
N THR A 278 22.27 -9.08 -7.80
CA THR A 278 21.36 -10.00 -7.10
C THR A 278 20.83 -11.06 -8.06
N THR A 279 20.71 -12.30 -7.59
CA THR A 279 20.12 -13.41 -8.35
C THR A 279 18.80 -13.83 -7.73
N PHE A 280 17.80 -14.07 -8.58
CA PHE A 280 16.47 -14.48 -8.14
C PHE A 280 16.16 -15.90 -8.62
N SER A 281 15.28 -16.59 -7.89
CA SER A 281 14.81 -17.93 -8.31
C SER A 281 13.91 -17.82 -9.55
N TYR A 282 13.08 -16.78 -9.58
CA TYR A 282 12.14 -16.50 -10.65
C TYR A 282 12.17 -15.01 -11.01
N CYS A 283 12.10 -14.71 -12.30
CA CYS A 283 11.92 -13.35 -12.81
C CYS A 283 10.70 -13.34 -13.74
N LEU A 284 9.82 -12.35 -13.58
CA LEU A 284 8.65 -12.12 -14.43
C LEU A 284 8.35 -10.62 -14.56
N SER A 285 7.88 -10.20 -15.73
CA SER A 285 7.50 -8.83 -16.08
C SER A 285 6.54 -8.85 -17.27
#